data_AF-H0PZX8-F1
#
_entry.id   AF-H0PZX8-F1
#
_cell.length_a   1.000
_cell.length_b   1.000
_cell.length_c   1.000
_cell.angle_alpha   90.00
_cell.angle_beta   90.00
_cell.angle_gamma   90.00
#
_symmetry.space_group_name_H-M   'P 1'
#
loop_
_entity.id
_entity.type
_entity.pdbx_description
1 polymer ?
#
loop_
_entity_poly.entity_id
_entity_poly.type
_entity_poly.pdbx_seq_one_letter_code
_entity_poly.pdbx_strand_id
1 'polypeptide(L)'
;MGQRLLAKLRQVQCLPVQAAVAAIFAGTVATGVQVLLWLLSATPVFETLLRDARLTAAIIMGQGVLAGEPVWRGDVLLIATLIHFGISFICAAIALPVAKELGRVPAMLAGAGYGLAIYAVNLYGFTEVFPWFAVARGWVTIAAHLAFGVSLVAACRWFDLPQEALKGLSDPRTHRGPGIAG
;
A
#
# COMPACT_ATOMS: atom_id res chain seq x y z
N MET A 1 3.14 5.77 36.61
CA MET A 1 1.95 5.37 35.81
C MET A 1 1.66 6.33 34.64
N GLY A 2 1.80 7.66 34.81
CA GLY A 2 1.46 8.65 33.76
C GLY A 2 2.25 8.59 32.43
N GLN A 3 3.56 8.31 32.45
CA GLN A 3 4.37 8.30 31.22
C GLN A 3 3.99 7.17 30.23
N ARG A 4 3.64 5.98 30.72
CA ARG A 4 3.16 4.87 29.87
C ARG A 4 1.81 5.18 29.23
N LEU A 5 0.92 5.87 29.97
CA LEU A 5 -0.37 6.30 29.46
C LEU A 5 -0.22 7.38 28.37
N LEU A 6 0.63 8.38 28.60
CA LEU A 6 0.93 9.42 27.62
C LEU A 6 1.59 8.86 26.35
N ALA A 7 2.50 7.90 26.49
CA ALA A 7 3.11 7.21 25.35
C ALA A 7 2.07 6.42 24.53
N LYS A 8 1.15 5.70 25.21
CA LYS A 8 0.08 4.95 24.55
C LYS A 8 -0.93 5.86 23.85
N LEU A 9 -1.28 7.00 24.45
CA LEU A 9 -2.16 8.01 23.84
C LEU A 9 -1.53 8.62 22.58
N ARG A 10 -0.24 8.99 22.64
CA ARG A 10 0.48 9.51 21.47
C ARG A 10 0.60 8.48 20.35
N GLN A 11 0.83 7.21 20.71
CA GLN A 11 0.90 6.12 19.74
C GLN A 11 -0.43 5.93 18.99
N VAL A 12 -1.57 5.99 19.69
CA VAL A 12 -2.90 5.90 19.07
C VAL A 12 -3.17 7.09 18.15
N GLN A 13 -2.75 8.29 18.53
CA GLN A 13 -2.92 9.50 17.71
C GLN A 13 -2.08 9.51 16.43
N CYS A 14 -0.87 8.92 16.44
CA CYS A 14 -0.01 8.83 15.26
C CYS A 14 -0.36 7.67 14.33
N LEU A 15 -1.09 6.66 14.82
CA LEU A 15 -1.49 5.47 14.06
C LEU A 15 -2.19 5.79 12.72
N PRO A 16 -3.21 6.69 12.65
CA PRO A 16 -3.87 6.99 11.37
C PRO A 16 -2.94 7.66 10.36
N VAL A 17 -2.04 8.54 10.80
CA VAL A 17 -1.07 9.18 9.90
C VAL A 17 -0.07 8.16 9.35
N GLN A 18 0.44 7.28 10.21
CA GLN A 18 1.34 6.19 9.80
C GLN A 18 0.65 5.24 8.81
N ALA A 19 -0.61 4.88 9.08
CA ALA A 19 -1.41 4.04 8.19
C ALA A 19 -1.62 4.71 6.83
N ALA A 20 -1.96 6.00 6.80
CA ALA A 20 -2.13 6.75 5.56
C ALA A 20 -0.84 6.81 4.73
N VAL A 21 0.30 7.12 5.34
CA VAL A 21 1.59 7.16 4.64
C VAL A 21 1.98 5.78 4.12
N ALA A 22 1.81 4.73 4.93
CA ALA A 22 2.10 3.35 4.52
C ALA A 22 1.19 2.90 3.36
N ALA A 23 -0.11 3.23 3.42
CA ALA A 23 -1.07 2.92 2.37
C ALA A 23 -0.73 3.62 1.05
N ILE A 24 -0.38 4.91 1.09
CA ILE A 24 0.02 5.67 -0.10
C ILE A 24 1.28 5.05 -0.71
N PHE A 25 2.32 4.85 0.11
CA PHE A 25 3.57 4.28 -0.36
C PHE A 25 3.38 2.89 -1.00
N ALA A 26 2.69 1.99 -0.30
CA ALA A 26 2.42 0.65 -0.79
C ALA A 26 1.57 0.66 -2.06
N GLY A 27 0.55 1.52 -2.13
CA GLY A 27 -0.29 1.72 -3.30
C GLY A 27 0.52 2.23 -4.51
N THR A 28 1.40 3.20 -4.31
CA THR A 28 2.29 3.70 -5.38
C THR A 28 3.23 2.61 -5.89
N VAL A 29 3.85 1.82 -5.01
CA VAL A 29 4.72 0.72 -5.42
C VAL A 29 3.93 -0.34 -6.19
N ALA A 30 2.76 -0.73 -5.69
CA ALA A 30 1.91 -1.72 -6.35
C ALA A 30 1.48 -1.27 -7.75
N THR A 31 1.04 -0.01 -7.90
CA THR A 31 0.71 0.57 -9.21
C THR A 31 1.92 0.62 -10.13
N GLY A 32 3.10 1.00 -9.63
CA GLY A 32 4.33 1.00 -10.40
C GLY A 32 4.69 -0.40 -10.92
N VAL A 33 4.60 -1.42 -10.06
CA VAL A 33 4.81 -2.82 -10.44
C VAL A 33 3.76 -3.29 -11.46
N GLN A 34 2.48 -2.99 -11.24
CA GLN A 34 1.40 -3.33 -12.17
C GLN A 34 1.66 -2.74 -13.57
N VAL A 35 1.96 -1.43 -13.63
CA VAL A 35 2.25 -0.73 -14.89
C VAL A 35 3.50 -1.29 -15.58
N LEU A 36 4.57 -1.55 -14.83
CA LEU A 36 5.78 -2.15 -15.38
C LEU A 36 5.49 -3.53 -15.98
N LEU A 37 4.74 -4.39 -15.29
CA LEU A 37 4.42 -5.72 -15.78
C LEU A 37 3.48 -5.69 -16.99
N TRP A 38 2.57 -4.71 -17.08
CA TRP A 38 1.81 -4.48 -18.30
C TRP A 38 2.70 -4.09 -19.48
N LEU A 39 3.66 -3.18 -19.28
CA LEU A 39 4.63 -2.83 -20.32
C LEU A 39 5.43 -4.05 -20.79
N LEU A 40 5.94 -4.85 -19.84
CA LEU A 40 6.72 -6.06 -20.14
C LEU A 40 5.91 -7.16 -20.83
N SER A 41 4.59 -7.17 -20.65
CA SER A 41 3.67 -8.12 -21.29
C SER A 41 2.97 -7.56 -22.53
N ALA A 42 3.40 -6.39 -23.03
CA ALA A 42 2.77 -5.69 -24.14
C ALA A 42 1.25 -5.45 -23.96
N THR A 43 0.79 -5.36 -22.71
CA THR A 43 -0.59 -5.00 -22.38
C THR A 43 -0.78 -3.49 -22.59
N PRO A 44 -1.84 -3.04 -23.29
CA PRO A 44 -2.12 -1.61 -23.48
C PRO A 44 -2.36 -0.90 -22.14
N VAL A 45 -1.35 -0.17 -21.65
CA VAL A 45 -1.33 0.37 -20.28
C VAL A 45 -2.47 1.35 -20.05
N PHE A 46 -2.69 2.28 -20.98
CA PHE A 46 -3.66 3.36 -20.79
C PHE A 46 -5.09 2.85 -20.76
N GLU A 47 -5.45 2.00 -21.71
CA GLU A 47 -6.76 1.38 -21.84
C GLU A 47 -7.05 0.46 -20.64
N THR A 48 -6.03 -0.28 -20.18
CA THR A 48 -6.15 -1.18 -19.04
C THR A 48 -6.32 -0.41 -17.72
N LEU A 49 -5.61 0.70 -17.54
CA LEU A 49 -5.81 1.60 -16.40
C LEU A 49 -7.22 2.18 -16.37
N LEU A 50 -7.71 2.68 -17.51
CA LEU A 50 -9.06 3.22 -17.62
C LEU A 50 -10.12 2.14 -17.38
N ARG A 51 -9.92 0.93 -17.91
CA ARG A 51 -10.77 -0.23 -17.63
C ARG A 51 -10.83 -0.50 -16.13
N ASP A 52 -9.68 -0.67 -15.47
CA ASP A 52 -9.62 -1.06 -14.06
C ASP A 52 -10.20 0.02 -13.12
N ALA A 53 -10.01 1.29 -13.47
CA ALA A 53 -10.66 2.40 -12.78
C ALA A 53 -12.19 2.32 -12.89
N ARG A 54 -12.74 2.02 -14.07
CA ARG A 54 -14.19 1.86 -14.27
C ARG A 54 -14.77 0.68 -13.50
N LEU A 55 -14.07 -0.46 -13.48
CA LEU A 55 -14.47 -1.63 -12.69
C LEU A 55 -14.63 -1.27 -11.21
N THR A 56 -13.68 -0.49 -10.68
CA THR A 56 -13.69 -0.06 -9.27
C THR A 56 -14.76 0.98 -9.00
N ALA A 57 -14.85 2.01 -9.84
CA ALA A 57 -15.82 3.08 -9.65
C ALA A 57 -17.28 2.59 -9.74
N ALA A 58 -17.53 1.53 -10.52
CA ALA A 58 -18.85 0.92 -10.66
C ALA A 58 -19.44 0.40 -9.33
N ILE A 59 -18.60 0.15 -8.30
CA ILE A 59 -19.08 -0.20 -6.94
C ILE A 59 -20.00 0.91 -6.39
N ILE A 60 -19.65 2.19 -6.60
CA ILE A 60 -20.40 3.34 -6.09
C ILE A 60 -21.29 3.94 -7.18
N MET A 61 -20.77 4.08 -8.40
CA MET A 61 -21.45 4.75 -9.51
C MET A 61 -22.43 3.85 -10.25
N GLY A 62 -22.46 2.55 -9.94
CA GLY A 62 -23.27 1.55 -10.61
C GLY A 62 -22.68 1.08 -11.94
N GLN A 63 -23.24 -0.02 -12.48
CA GLN A 63 -22.73 -0.69 -13.67
C GLN A 63 -22.82 0.14 -14.96
N GLY A 64 -23.61 1.22 -14.99
CA GLY A 64 -23.73 2.09 -16.16
C GLY A 64 -22.38 2.68 -16.61
N VAL A 65 -21.42 2.85 -15.69
CA VAL A 65 -20.07 3.33 -16.04
C VAL A 65 -19.25 2.31 -16.82
N LEU A 66 -19.67 1.05 -16.87
CA LEU A 66 -19.00 -0.04 -17.59
C LEU A 66 -19.41 -0.13 -19.07
N ALA A 67 -20.47 0.57 -19.49
CA ALA A 67 -20.95 0.55 -20.86
C ALA A 67 -20.01 1.30 -21.82
N GLY A 68 -19.73 0.73 -23.00
CA GLY A 68 -18.88 1.33 -24.03
C GLY A 68 -17.37 1.25 -23.72
N GLU A 69 -16.58 1.81 -24.63
CA GLU A 69 -15.10 1.77 -24.56
C GLU A 69 -14.52 2.58 -23.38
N PRO A 70 -13.38 2.17 -22.80
CA PRO A 70 -12.72 2.94 -21.73
C PRO A 70 -12.26 4.30 -22.22
N VAL A 71 -12.93 5.35 -21.73
CA VAL A 71 -12.60 6.75 -22.02
C VAL A 71 -12.15 7.47 -20.75
N TRP A 72 -11.27 8.45 -20.90
CA TRP A 72 -10.78 9.25 -19.79
C TRP A 72 -11.94 10.02 -19.12
N ARG A 73 -12.12 9.77 -17.83
CA ARG A 73 -13.22 10.33 -17.02
C ARG A 73 -12.72 10.68 -15.63
N GLY A 74 -12.56 11.97 -15.35
CA GLY A 74 -11.97 12.44 -14.09
C GLY A 74 -12.78 12.06 -12.85
N ASP A 75 -14.10 12.03 -12.96
CA ASP A 75 -15.03 11.53 -11.93
C ASP A 75 -14.78 10.05 -11.62
N VAL A 76 -14.69 9.20 -12.64
CA VAL A 76 -14.41 7.76 -12.50
C VAL A 76 -13.05 7.51 -11.86
N LEU A 77 -12.01 8.20 -12.34
CA LEU A 77 -10.66 8.08 -11.80
C LEU A 77 -10.59 8.52 -10.34
N LEU A 78 -11.28 9.60 -9.97
CA LEU A 78 -11.36 10.07 -8.59
C LEU A 78 -12.05 9.05 -7.69
N ILE A 79 -13.23 8.56 -8.06
CA ILE A 79 -13.96 7.57 -7.26
C ILE A 79 -13.17 6.27 -7.11
N ALA A 80 -12.58 5.76 -8.21
CA ALA A 80 -11.73 4.57 -8.16
C ALA A 80 -10.53 4.74 -7.22
N THR A 81 -9.89 5.92 -7.25
CA THR A 81 -8.76 6.26 -6.38
C THR A 81 -9.19 6.33 -4.91
N LEU A 82 -10.33 6.96 -4.62
CA LEU A 82 -10.85 7.06 -3.25
C LEU A 82 -11.20 5.69 -2.67
N ILE A 83 -11.81 4.81 -3.46
CA ILE A 83 -12.11 3.42 -3.04
C ILE A 83 -10.81 2.66 -2.75
N HIS A 84 -9.85 2.67 -3.67
CA HIS A 84 -8.57 2.00 -3.47
C HIS A 84 -7.77 2.55 -2.28
N PHE A 85 -7.75 3.88 -2.12
CA PHE A 85 -7.11 4.52 -0.98
C PHE A 85 -7.79 4.11 0.33
N GLY A 86 -9.12 4.12 0.39
CA GLY A 86 -9.88 3.69 1.57
C GLY A 86 -9.58 2.24 1.96
N ILE A 87 -9.60 1.32 0.99
CA ILE A 87 -9.25 -0.09 1.23
C ILE A 87 -7.80 -0.21 1.70
N SER A 88 -6.86 0.47 1.02
CA SER A 88 -5.44 0.42 1.37
C SER A 88 -5.16 0.98 2.78
N PHE A 89 -5.87 2.04 3.17
CA PHE A 89 -5.81 2.61 4.51
C PHE A 89 -6.29 1.62 5.57
N ILE A 90 -7.43 0.95 5.34
CA ILE A 90 -7.95 -0.09 6.24
C ILE A 90 -6.94 -1.24 6.34
N CYS A 91 -6.40 -1.70 5.22
CA CYS A 91 -5.38 -2.74 5.19
C CYS A 91 -4.12 -2.34 5.98
N ALA A 92 -3.65 -1.10 5.83
CA ALA A 92 -2.51 -0.57 6.58
C ALA A 92 -2.78 -0.56 8.08
N ALA A 93 -3.96 -0.09 8.49
CA ALA A 93 -4.36 -0.03 9.90
C ALA A 93 -4.41 -1.43 10.54
N ILE A 94 -4.84 -2.46 9.79
CA ILE A 94 -4.85 -3.87 10.24
C ILE A 94 -3.44 -4.44 10.30
N ALA A 95 -2.58 -4.16 9.31
CA ALA A 95 -1.23 -4.72 9.24
C ALA A 95 -0.26 -4.11 10.27
N LEU A 96 -0.44 -2.84 10.62
CA LEU A 96 0.42 -2.06 11.52
C LEU A 96 0.79 -2.76 12.84
N PRO A 97 -0.15 -3.26 13.68
CA PRO A 97 0.19 -3.91 14.94
C PRO A 97 0.99 -5.21 14.74
N VAL A 98 0.60 -6.04 13.78
CA VAL A 98 1.24 -7.34 13.49
C VAL A 98 2.65 -7.15 12.95
N ALA A 99 2.86 -6.13 12.13
CA ALA A 99 4.16 -5.82 11.53
C ALA A 99 5.25 -5.52 12.56
N LYS A 100 4.90 -5.07 13.78
CA LYS A 100 5.86 -4.67 14.83
C LYS A 100 6.36 -5.86 15.65
N GLU A 101 5.56 -6.92 15.76
CA GLU A 101 5.84 -8.07 16.63
C GLU A 101 6.77 -9.09 15.97
N LEU A 102 6.89 -9.05 14.64
CA LEU A 102 7.68 -10.00 13.87
C LEU A 102 9.11 -9.51 13.60
N GLY A 103 10.05 -10.45 13.46
CA GLY A 103 11.38 -10.18 12.88
C GLY A 103 11.29 -9.75 11.41
N ARG A 104 12.37 -9.16 10.86
CA ARG A 104 12.35 -8.55 9.52
C ARG A 104 11.91 -9.50 8.40
N VAL A 105 12.54 -10.68 8.29
CA VAL A 105 12.23 -11.66 7.22
C VAL A 105 10.81 -12.23 7.38
N PRO A 106 10.39 -12.74 8.56
CA PRO A 106 9.01 -13.19 8.77
C PRO A 106 7.97 -12.10 8.50
N ALA A 107 8.25 -10.84 8.83
CA ALA A 107 7.36 -9.73 8.54
C ALA A 107 7.16 -9.53 7.02
N MET A 108 8.23 -9.63 6.21
CA MET A 108 8.10 -9.51 4.76
C MET A 108 7.30 -10.69 4.16
N LEU A 109 7.52 -11.91 4.65
CA LEU A 109 6.73 -13.08 4.23
C LEU A 109 5.25 -12.94 4.64
N ALA A 110 4.98 -12.45 5.85
CA ALA A 110 3.63 -12.13 6.29
C ALA A 110 2.99 -11.05 5.42
N GLY A 111 3.75 -10.04 5.00
CA GLY A 111 3.31 -9.02 4.04
C GLY A 111 2.94 -9.60 2.69
N ALA A 112 3.77 -10.47 2.12
CA ALA A 112 3.45 -11.18 0.88
C ALA A 112 2.17 -12.02 1.00
N GLY A 113 2.06 -12.81 2.09
CA GLY A 113 0.85 -13.59 2.37
C GLY A 113 -0.39 -12.73 2.55
N TYR A 114 -0.25 -11.58 3.22
CA TYR A 114 -1.34 -10.61 3.38
C TYR A 114 -1.79 -10.01 2.05
N GLY A 115 -0.84 -9.66 1.17
CA GLY A 115 -1.12 -9.24 -0.20
C GLY A 115 -1.92 -10.29 -0.98
N LEU A 116 -1.52 -11.56 -0.91
CA LEU A 116 -2.26 -12.67 -1.54
C LEU A 116 -3.67 -12.85 -0.95
N ALA A 117 -3.84 -12.68 0.36
CA ALA A 117 -5.15 -12.71 0.99
C ALA A 117 -6.05 -11.57 0.49
N ILE A 118 -5.50 -10.36 0.35
CA ILE A 118 -6.22 -9.23 -0.24
C ILE A 118 -6.61 -9.53 -1.70
N TYR A 119 -5.71 -10.10 -2.49
CA TYR A 119 -6.03 -10.52 -3.86
C TYR A 119 -7.19 -11.52 -3.89
N ALA A 120 -7.17 -12.53 -3.00
CA ALA A 120 -8.24 -13.50 -2.91
C ALA A 120 -9.59 -12.83 -2.56
N VAL A 121 -9.60 -11.95 -1.55
CA VAL A 121 -10.81 -11.22 -1.15
C VAL A 121 -11.31 -10.31 -2.27
N ASN A 122 -10.43 -9.51 -2.88
CA ASN A 122 -10.82 -8.51 -3.89
C ASN A 122 -11.25 -9.14 -5.23
N LEU A 123 -10.61 -10.24 -5.66
CA LEU A 123 -10.85 -10.80 -6.99
C LEU A 123 -11.69 -12.08 -6.99
N TYR A 124 -11.83 -12.76 -5.84
CA TYR A 124 -12.74 -13.90 -5.69
C TYR A 124 -13.91 -13.56 -4.78
N GLY A 125 -13.67 -12.98 -3.60
CA GLY A 125 -14.73 -12.59 -2.68
C GLY A 125 -15.67 -11.51 -3.24
N PHE A 126 -15.12 -10.35 -3.62
CA PHE A 126 -15.94 -9.26 -4.19
C PHE A 126 -16.55 -9.60 -5.53
N THR A 127 -15.95 -10.49 -6.31
CA THR A 127 -16.52 -10.90 -7.60
C THR A 127 -17.85 -11.65 -7.44
N GLU A 128 -18.13 -12.25 -6.27
CA GLU A 128 -19.46 -12.83 -5.99
C GLU A 128 -20.56 -11.75 -5.93
N VAL A 129 -20.22 -10.52 -5.54
CA VAL A 129 -21.15 -9.39 -5.44
C VAL A 129 -21.06 -8.47 -6.67
N PHE A 130 -19.86 -8.38 -7.24
CA PHE A 130 -19.49 -7.49 -8.34
C PHE A 130 -18.83 -8.30 -9.47
N PRO A 131 -19.60 -9.05 -10.27
CA PRO A 131 -19.05 -10.06 -11.21
C PRO A 131 -18.08 -9.52 -12.26
N TRP A 132 -18.16 -8.22 -12.57
CA TRP A 132 -17.31 -7.58 -13.58
C TRP A 132 -15.83 -7.55 -13.20
N PHE A 133 -15.46 -7.74 -11.93
CA PHE A 133 -14.05 -7.84 -11.54
C PHE A 133 -13.33 -9.08 -12.06
N ALA A 134 -14.06 -10.08 -12.56
CA ALA A 134 -13.45 -11.31 -13.09
C ALA A 134 -12.38 -11.04 -14.17
N VAL A 135 -12.55 -10.00 -14.98
CA VAL A 135 -11.59 -9.62 -16.05
C VAL A 135 -10.25 -9.08 -15.50
N ALA A 136 -10.22 -8.59 -14.26
CA ALA A 136 -9.01 -8.08 -13.62
C ALA A 136 -8.18 -9.20 -12.97
N ARG A 137 -8.62 -10.46 -13.06
CA ARG A 137 -7.86 -11.62 -12.60
C ARG A 137 -6.68 -11.89 -13.52
N GLY A 138 -5.52 -12.14 -12.93
CA GLY A 138 -4.34 -12.52 -13.68
C GLY A 138 -3.08 -12.45 -12.82
N TRP A 139 -1.99 -12.99 -13.36
CA TRP A 139 -0.71 -13.03 -12.66
C TRP A 139 -0.13 -11.63 -12.40
N VAL A 140 -0.41 -10.64 -13.27
CA VAL A 140 0.00 -9.24 -13.06
C VAL A 140 -0.65 -8.67 -11.80
N THR A 141 -1.96 -8.88 -11.63
CA THR A 141 -2.70 -8.44 -10.45
C THR A 141 -2.23 -9.15 -9.19
N ILE A 142 -1.89 -10.45 -9.28
CA ILE A 142 -1.27 -11.19 -8.17
C ILE A 142 0.07 -10.55 -7.78
N ALA A 143 0.93 -10.26 -8.75
CA ALA A 143 2.24 -9.66 -8.51
C ALA A 143 2.14 -8.26 -7.89
N ALA A 144 1.18 -7.45 -8.32
CA ALA A 144 0.93 -6.15 -7.71
C ALA A 144 0.41 -6.25 -6.27
N HIS A 145 -0.43 -7.24 -5.96
CA HIS A 145 -0.88 -7.49 -4.59
C HIS A 145 0.25 -8.00 -3.68
N LEU A 146 1.15 -8.84 -4.21
CA LEU A 146 2.38 -9.24 -3.50
C LEU A 146 3.26 -8.02 -3.20
N ALA A 147 3.50 -7.18 -4.21
CA ALA A 147 4.26 -5.94 -4.05
C ALA A 147 3.61 -5.01 -3.03
N PHE A 148 2.29 -4.82 -3.11
CA PHE A 148 1.52 -4.05 -2.14
C PHE A 148 1.76 -4.55 -0.71
N GLY A 149 1.54 -5.85 -0.46
CA GLY A 149 1.63 -6.41 0.89
C GLY A 149 3.04 -6.33 1.48
N VAL A 150 4.08 -6.61 0.69
CA VAL A 150 5.48 -6.47 1.11
C VAL A 150 5.83 -5.02 1.41
N SER A 151 5.49 -4.09 0.50
CA SER A 151 5.77 -2.66 0.66
C SER A 151 4.98 -2.04 1.81
N LEU A 152 3.76 -2.51 2.07
CA LEU A 152 2.93 -2.08 3.18
C LEU A 152 3.61 -2.40 4.51
N VAL A 153 4.03 -3.66 4.71
CA VAL A 153 4.72 -4.06 5.94
C VAL A 153 6.08 -3.36 6.05
N ALA A 154 6.81 -3.20 4.94
CA ALA A 154 8.06 -2.45 4.95
C ALA A 154 7.86 -1.00 5.41
N ALA A 155 6.83 -0.31 4.90
CA ALA A 155 6.50 1.05 5.29
C ALA A 155 6.03 1.15 6.75
N CYS A 156 5.20 0.20 7.21
CA CYS A 156 4.78 0.15 8.62
C CYS A 156 5.98 0.06 9.56
N ARG A 157 6.98 -0.74 9.19
CA ARG A 157 8.21 -0.94 9.99
C ARG A 157 9.20 0.22 9.89
N TRP A 158 9.15 1.03 8.84
CA TRP A 158 9.98 2.25 8.75
C TRP A 158 9.71 3.19 9.93
N PHE A 159 8.46 3.27 10.37
CA PHE A 159 8.07 4.06 11.54
C PHE A 159 8.52 3.46 12.88
N ASP A 160 9.00 2.21 12.91
CA ASP A 160 9.53 1.52 14.09
C ASP A 160 11.06 1.52 14.16
N LEU A 161 11.76 2.05 13.15
CA LEU A 161 13.21 2.22 13.24
C LEU A 161 13.55 3.20 14.38
N PRO A 162 14.53 2.90 15.24
CA PRO A 162 14.91 3.79 16.34
C PRO A 162 15.31 5.16 15.77
N GLN A 163 14.55 6.21 16.10
CA GLN A 163 14.92 7.59 15.73
C GLN A 163 16.32 7.99 16.24
N GLU A 164 16.88 7.24 17.19
CA GLU A 164 18.27 7.36 17.66
C GLU A 164 19.30 7.22 16.52
N ALA A 165 19.05 6.34 15.53
CA ALA A 165 19.95 6.17 14.38
C ALA A 165 19.89 7.36 13.40
N LEU A 166 18.72 7.99 13.27
CA LEU A 166 18.52 9.20 12.47
C LEU A 166 19.11 10.44 13.15
N LYS A 167 19.06 10.51 14.48
CA LYS A 167 19.71 11.58 15.26
C LYS A 167 21.23 11.55 15.15
N GLY A 168 21.85 10.36 15.15
CA GLY A 168 23.30 10.21 15.03
C GLY A 168 23.90 10.72 13.71
N LEU A 169 23.11 10.72 12.63
CA LEU A 169 23.49 11.27 11.32
C LEU A 169 23.30 12.80 11.22
N SER A 170 22.54 13.38 12.15
CA SER A 170 22.29 14.83 12.21
C SER A 170 23.19 15.57 13.20
N ASP A 171 24.01 14.86 14.00
CA ASP A 171 25.01 15.49 14.88
C ASP A 171 26.31 15.75 14.11
N PRO A 172 26.69 17.02 13.85
CA PRO A 172 27.92 17.37 13.12
C PRO A 172 29.21 16.98 13.85
N ARG A 173 29.12 16.56 15.12
CA ARG A 173 30.30 16.28 15.96
C ARG A 173 30.97 14.94 15.67
N THR A 174 30.38 14.08 14.85
CA THR A 174 30.96 12.77 14.47
C THR A 174 32.07 12.86 13.41
N HIS A 175 32.31 14.05 12.83
CA HIS A 175 33.39 14.27 11.84
C HIS A 175 34.69 14.87 12.39
N ARG A 176 34.83 15.08 13.71
CA ARG A 176 36.13 15.49 14.27
C ARG A 176 37.02 14.27 14.45
N GLY A 177 37.82 13.97 13.42
CA GLY A 177 38.92 13.01 13.51
C GLY A 177 39.88 13.35 14.65
N PRO A 178 40.61 12.36 15.20
CA PRO A 178 41.52 12.59 16.31
C PRO A 178 42.55 13.64 15.92
N GLY A 179 42.58 14.74 16.68
CA GLY A 179 43.61 15.75 16.58
C GLY A 179 44.96 15.10 16.85
N ILE A 180 45.80 15.08 15.83
CA ILE A 180 47.23 14.80 15.91
C ILE A 180 47.83 15.85 16.85
N ALA A 181 48.11 15.43 18.08
CA ALA A 181 48.85 16.17 19.06
C ALA A 181 50.20 15.47 19.27
N GLY A 182 51.29 16.24 19.05
CA GLY A 182 52.63 15.95 19.55
C GLY A 182 53.49 15.08 18.64
#